data_AF-A0A399ZAI1-F1
#
_entry.id   AF-A0A399ZAI1-F1
#
_cell.length_a   1.000
_cell.length_b   1.000
_cell.length_c   1.000
_cell.angle_alpha   90.00
_cell.angle_beta   90.00
_cell.angle_gamma   90.00
#
_symmetry.space_group_name_H-M   'P 1'
#
loop_
_entity.id
_entity.type
_entity.pdbx_description
1 polymer ?
#
loop_
_entity_poly.entity_id
_entity_poly.type
_entity_poly.pdbx_seq_one_letter_code
_entity_poly.pdbx_strand_id
1 'polypeptide(L)'
;DAQFIDSMIEHHQGAIAMAQQVLEQAEHPELRQMAEEIIAAQAKEIEEMAAWRQEWYPDLPPTGGMGMEMGEMMIGEDASVPFDQRFLEAMISHHQGAIEMARMAQQMAERAEIMALAGAIIDAQEAEIEQMQSWLDEWSDESSTSSPYASQVDSPVRGLSAQEVDDLLAGRGMGYARMAELNNYPGPLHLLELQQELNLSSEQVTAISALFAEMQAQAQHLGQQIVTQEQMLSAAFANGAISEADLEEQVMALADLYGQLRVVHLRTHLLVTPLLTEEQINAYNELRGYSGRAKPAHGHDMHH
;
A
#
# COMPACT_ATOMS: atom_id res chain seq x y z
N ASP A 1 -16.21 18.82 -4.30
CA ASP A 1 -16.71 18.22 -5.56
C ASP A 1 -16.18 18.90 -6.82
N ALA A 2 -16.77 19.99 -7.33
CA ALA A 2 -16.36 20.58 -8.64
C ALA A 2 -14.87 20.93 -8.74
N GLN A 3 -14.28 21.45 -7.66
CA GLN A 3 -12.86 21.78 -7.60
C GLN A 3 -11.95 20.54 -7.63
N PHE A 4 -12.39 19.44 -7.03
CA PHE A 4 -11.69 18.15 -7.10
C PHE A 4 -11.73 17.60 -8.52
N ILE A 5 -12.91 17.60 -9.13
CA ILE A 5 -13.11 17.13 -10.50
C ILE A 5 -12.18 17.89 -11.47
N ASP A 6 -12.23 19.22 -11.45
CA ASP A 6 -11.42 20.03 -12.38
C ASP A 6 -9.91 19.80 -12.16
N SER A 7 -9.47 19.72 -10.89
CA SER A 7 -8.05 19.50 -10.56
C SER A 7 -7.59 18.10 -10.95
N MET A 8 -8.35 17.06 -10.61
CA MET A 8 -7.97 15.67 -10.87
C MET A 8 -8.00 15.33 -12.36
N ILE A 9 -8.87 15.98 -13.15
CA ILE A 9 -8.82 15.86 -14.63
C ILE A 9 -7.50 16.39 -15.17
N GLU A 10 -7.05 17.57 -14.75
CA GLU A 10 -5.76 18.14 -15.18
C GLU A 10 -4.59 17.26 -14.73
N HIS A 11 -4.63 16.78 -13.49
CA HIS A 11 -3.64 15.86 -12.94
C HIS A 11 -3.53 14.57 -13.77
N HIS A 12 -4.65 13.89 -14.03
CA HIS A 12 -4.67 12.65 -14.80
C HIS A 12 -4.19 12.84 -16.25
N GLN A 13 -4.45 14.01 -16.86
CA GLN A 13 -3.90 14.34 -18.17
C GLN A 13 -2.36 14.40 -18.15
N GLY A 14 -1.76 14.88 -17.06
CA GLY A 14 -0.32 14.86 -16.82
C GLY A 14 0.24 13.45 -16.77
N ALA A 15 -0.33 12.58 -15.93
CA ALA A 15 0.07 11.19 -15.84
C ALA A 15 -0.06 10.44 -17.18
N ILE A 16 -1.15 10.63 -17.91
CA ILE A 16 -1.34 10.02 -19.24
C ILE A 16 -0.26 10.51 -20.22
N ALA A 17 0.08 11.81 -20.20
CA ALA A 17 1.12 12.35 -21.08
C ALA A 17 2.51 11.81 -20.77
N MET A 18 2.83 11.58 -19.49
CA MET A 18 4.08 10.91 -19.09
C MET A 18 4.06 9.42 -19.48
N ALA A 19 2.96 8.70 -19.19
CA ALA A 19 2.82 7.29 -19.50
C ALA A 19 2.89 6.99 -21.00
N GLN A 20 2.40 7.89 -21.86
CA GLN A 20 2.54 7.75 -23.32
C GLN A 20 3.99 7.73 -23.79
N GLN A 21 4.90 8.45 -23.11
CA GLN A 21 6.32 8.45 -23.45
C GLN A 21 6.99 7.11 -23.12
N VAL A 22 6.51 6.41 -22.09
CA VAL A 22 6.99 5.07 -21.69
C VAL A 22 6.80 4.05 -22.79
N LEU A 23 5.69 4.12 -23.53
CA LEU A 23 5.39 3.18 -24.61
C LEU A 23 6.44 3.20 -25.73
N GLU A 24 7.15 4.32 -25.90
CA GLU A 24 8.19 4.50 -26.92
C GLU A 24 9.61 4.28 -26.36
N GLN A 25 9.85 4.65 -25.11
CA GLN A 25 11.21 4.82 -24.58
C GLN A 25 11.60 3.85 -23.48
N ALA A 26 10.64 3.17 -22.84
CA ALA A 26 10.95 2.32 -21.70
C ALA A 26 11.92 1.21 -22.08
N GLU A 27 12.72 0.76 -21.12
CA GLU A 27 13.59 -0.40 -21.28
C GLU A 27 12.84 -1.67 -20.83
N HIS A 28 12.23 -1.61 -19.64
CA HIS A 28 11.56 -2.74 -19.01
C HIS A 28 10.14 -2.96 -19.58
N PRO A 29 9.78 -4.20 -19.99
CA PRO A 29 8.43 -4.50 -20.47
C PRO A 29 7.36 -4.33 -19.39
N GLU A 30 7.70 -4.56 -18.12
CA GLU A 30 6.83 -4.36 -16.96
C GLU A 30 6.39 -2.90 -16.85
N LEU A 31 7.30 -1.95 -17.09
CA LEU A 31 6.99 -0.53 -17.06
C LEU A 31 6.04 -0.12 -18.19
N ARG A 32 6.20 -0.71 -19.39
CA ARG A 32 5.27 -0.47 -20.51
C ARG A 32 3.87 -0.97 -20.18
N GLN A 33 3.76 -2.15 -19.57
CA GLN A 33 2.47 -2.69 -19.14
C GLN A 33 1.78 -1.76 -18.13
N MET A 34 2.50 -1.32 -17.09
CA MET A 34 1.94 -0.38 -16.11
C MET A 34 1.50 0.93 -16.78
N ALA A 35 2.26 1.46 -17.74
CA ALA A 35 1.87 2.66 -18.47
C ALA A 35 0.56 2.47 -19.27
N GLU A 36 0.35 1.32 -19.91
CA GLU A 36 -0.91 0.99 -20.58
C GLU A 36 -2.09 0.94 -19.59
N GLU A 37 -1.87 0.36 -18.41
CA GLU A 37 -2.87 0.26 -17.34
C GLU A 37 -3.23 1.64 -16.76
N ILE A 38 -2.23 2.48 -16.47
CA ILE A 38 -2.42 3.87 -16.02
C ILE A 38 -3.22 4.67 -17.06
N ILE A 39 -2.84 4.57 -18.35
CA ILE A 39 -3.55 5.28 -19.43
C ILE A 39 -5.01 4.85 -19.49
N ALA A 40 -5.28 3.55 -19.45
CA ALA A 40 -6.63 3.02 -19.55
C ALA A 40 -7.50 3.40 -18.34
N ALA A 41 -6.96 3.29 -17.12
CA ALA A 41 -7.68 3.59 -15.89
C ALA A 41 -7.99 5.09 -15.79
N GLN A 42 -6.96 5.94 -15.92
CA GLN A 42 -7.13 7.38 -15.73
C GLN A 42 -7.94 8.03 -16.86
N ALA A 43 -7.89 7.50 -18.10
CA ALA A 43 -8.76 7.97 -19.17
C ALA A 43 -10.24 7.71 -18.85
N LYS A 44 -10.57 6.54 -18.29
CA LYS A 44 -11.93 6.21 -17.86
C LYS A 44 -12.38 7.12 -16.71
N GLU A 45 -11.52 7.40 -15.75
CA GLU A 45 -11.82 8.29 -14.62
C GLU A 45 -12.04 9.74 -15.09
N ILE A 46 -11.26 10.21 -16.07
CA ILE A 46 -11.50 11.51 -16.73
C ILE A 46 -12.89 11.55 -17.38
N GLU A 47 -13.28 10.50 -18.11
CA GLU A 47 -14.61 10.45 -18.76
C GLU A 47 -15.74 10.52 -17.72
N GLU A 48 -15.61 9.78 -16.63
CA GLU A 48 -16.58 9.76 -15.53
C GLU A 48 -16.66 11.13 -14.83
N MET A 49 -15.52 11.69 -14.45
CA MET A 49 -15.45 13.02 -13.84
C MET A 49 -15.97 14.12 -14.76
N ALA A 50 -15.69 14.06 -16.07
CA ALA A 50 -16.18 15.03 -17.04
C ALA A 50 -17.72 14.95 -17.20
N ALA A 51 -18.28 13.74 -17.21
CA ALA A 51 -19.72 13.55 -17.23
C ALA A 51 -20.38 14.15 -15.97
N TRP A 52 -19.84 13.86 -14.80
CA TRP A 52 -20.28 14.44 -13.52
C TRP A 52 -20.14 15.97 -13.50
N ARG A 53 -19.04 16.51 -14.04
CA ARG A 53 -18.82 17.95 -14.10
C ARG A 53 -19.89 18.65 -14.92
N GLN A 54 -20.30 18.05 -16.03
CA GLN A 54 -21.33 18.57 -16.92
C GLN A 54 -22.72 18.42 -16.31
N GLU A 55 -23.02 17.27 -15.70
CA GLU A 55 -24.34 16.99 -15.14
C GLU A 55 -24.62 17.80 -13.87
N TRP A 56 -23.66 17.85 -12.95
CA TRP A 56 -23.87 18.43 -11.62
C TRP A 56 -23.60 19.94 -11.55
N TYR A 57 -22.75 20.45 -12.43
CA TYR A 57 -22.29 21.85 -12.42
C TYR A 57 -22.30 22.51 -13.81
N PRO A 58 -23.40 22.42 -14.60
CA PRO A 58 -23.42 22.83 -16.01
C PRO A 58 -23.11 24.32 -16.23
N ASP A 59 -23.47 25.18 -15.28
CA ASP A 59 -23.29 26.64 -15.38
C ASP A 59 -22.07 27.15 -14.58
N LEU A 60 -21.36 26.27 -13.88
CA LEU A 60 -20.19 26.66 -13.09
C LEU A 60 -18.97 26.78 -14.01
N PRO A 61 -18.30 27.95 -14.09
CA PRO A 61 -17.06 28.08 -14.86
C PRO A 61 -15.96 27.15 -14.29
N PRO A 62 -14.88 26.86 -15.05
CA PRO A 62 -13.74 26.11 -14.54
C PRO A 62 -13.24 26.70 -13.23
N THR A 63 -13.05 25.84 -12.24
CA THR A 63 -12.52 26.24 -10.94
C THR A 63 -11.01 26.49 -11.05
N GLY A 64 -10.46 27.34 -10.20
CA GLY A 64 -9.03 27.70 -10.22
C GLY A 64 -8.08 26.64 -9.64
N GLY A 65 -8.45 25.36 -9.74
CA GLY A 65 -7.74 24.24 -9.10
C GLY A 65 -7.77 24.28 -7.57
N MET A 66 -7.31 23.23 -6.90
CA MET A 66 -7.22 23.19 -5.42
C MET A 66 -6.08 24.04 -4.82
N GLY A 67 -5.17 24.58 -5.65
CA GLY A 67 -4.01 25.34 -5.16
C GLY A 67 -2.99 24.49 -4.39
N MET A 68 -3.00 23.18 -4.62
CA MET A 68 -2.08 22.19 -4.05
C MET A 68 -0.97 21.89 -5.06
N GLU A 69 0.14 21.31 -4.59
CA GLU A 69 1.14 20.75 -5.52
C GLU A 69 0.58 19.50 -6.20
N MET A 70 0.72 19.44 -7.52
CA MET A 70 0.25 18.36 -8.39
C MET A 70 1.32 17.27 -8.60
N GLY A 71 2.42 17.35 -7.85
CA GLY A 71 3.64 16.61 -8.14
C GLY A 71 4.27 16.97 -9.49
N GLU A 72 5.17 16.11 -9.97
CA GLU A 72 5.87 16.30 -11.24
C GLU A 72 4.96 16.00 -12.43
N MET A 73 4.81 16.95 -13.35
CA MET A 73 3.97 16.81 -14.56
C MET A 73 4.77 16.37 -15.79
N MET A 74 6.10 16.25 -15.64
CA MET A 74 7.03 15.96 -16.71
C MET A 74 8.11 15.00 -16.22
N ILE A 75 8.60 14.15 -17.11
CA ILE A 75 9.77 13.31 -16.84
C ILE A 75 11.01 14.21 -16.88
N GLY A 76 11.93 14.06 -15.92
CA GLY A 76 13.16 14.85 -15.86
C GLY A 76 14.00 14.74 -17.14
N GLU A 77 14.74 15.80 -17.50
CA GLU A 77 15.49 15.88 -18.77
C GLU A 77 16.93 15.34 -18.69
N ASP A 78 17.44 15.01 -17.50
CA ASP A 78 18.83 14.56 -17.32
C ASP A 78 19.05 13.18 -17.95
N ALA A 79 19.53 13.15 -19.19
CA ALA A 79 19.77 11.92 -19.94
C ALA A 79 20.92 11.05 -19.37
N SER A 80 21.61 11.49 -18.31
CA SER A 80 22.57 10.64 -17.60
C SER A 80 21.91 9.64 -16.65
N VAL A 81 20.64 9.85 -16.30
CA VAL A 81 19.82 8.91 -15.53
C VAL A 81 18.98 8.07 -16.49
N PRO A 82 18.88 6.74 -16.31
CA PRO A 82 18.04 5.88 -17.16
C PRO A 82 16.60 6.40 -17.27
N PHE A 83 16.00 6.24 -18.46
CA PHE A 83 14.65 6.74 -18.71
C PHE A 83 13.63 6.18 -17.70
N ASP A 84 13.65 4.88 -17.48
CA ASP A 84 12.73 4.18 -16.57
C ASP A 84 12.83 4.73 -15.15
N GLN A 85 14.06 4.95 -14.64
CA GLN A 85 14.26 5.56 -13.33
C GLN A 85 13.65 6.97 -13.24
N ARG A 86 13.93 7.84 -14.22
CA ARG A 86 13.36 9.20 -14.21
C ARG A 86 11.84 9.20 -14.28
N PHE A 87 11.26 8.27 -15.03
CA PHE A 87 9.80 8.12 -15.10
C PHE A 87 9.24 7.66 -13.77
N LEU A 88 9.83 6.64 -13.13
CA LEU A 88 9.36 6.12 -11.85
C LEU A 88 9.42 7.20 -10.77
N GLU A 89 10.53 7.94 -10.67
CA GLU A 89 10.69 9.05 -9.72
C GLU A 89 9.62 10.13 -9.93
N ALA A 90 9.39 10.55 -11.18
CA ALA A 90 8.38 11.55 -11.52
C ALA A 90 6.95 11.05 -11.22
N MET A 91 6.62 9.83 -11.63
CA MET A 91 5.27 9.27 -11.47
C MET A 91 4.95 8.97 -10.01
N ILE A 92 5.93 8.58 -9.18
CA ILE A 92 5.74 8.45 -7.73
C ILE A 92 5.37 9.81 -7.12
N SER A 93 6.10 10.88 -7.45
CA SER A 93 5.81 12.23 -6.95
C SER A 93 4.43 12.72 -7.42
N HIS A 94 4.10 12.49 -8.68
CA HIS A 94 2.80 12.80 -9.25
C HIS A 94 1.67 12.07 -8.51
N HIS A 95 1.78 10.75 -8.34
CA HIS A 95 0.77 9.95 -7.64
C HIS A 95 0.57 10.38 -6.18
N GLN A 96 1.63 10.78 -5.49
CA GLN A 96 1.52 11.35 -4.14
C GLN A 96 0.63 12.61 -4.12
N GLY A 97 0.74 13.48 -5.11
CA GLY A 97 -0.13 14.65 -5.27
C GLY A 97 -1.61 14.29 -5.47
N ALA A 98 -1.88 13.27 -6.30
CA ALA A 98 -3.25 12.77 -6.48
C ALA A 98 -3.83 12.15 -5.20
N ILE A 99 -3.05 11.36 -4.46
CA ILE A 99 -3.46 10.78 -3.17
C ILE A 99 -3.80 11.88 -2.16
N GLU A 100 -3.01 12.96 -2.07
CA GLU A 100 -3.29 14.09 -1.20
C GLU A 100 -4.62 14.78 -1.56
N MET A 101 -4.84 15.05 -2.85
CA MET A 101 -6.10 15.62 -3.32
C MET A 101 -7.30 14.69 -3.06
N ALA A 102 -7.12 13.38 -3.26
CA ALA A 102 -8.16 12.38 -3.04
C ALA A 102 -8.50 12.25 -1.54
N ARG A 103 -7.51 12.24 -0.64
CA ARG A 103 -7.74 12.23 0.82
C ARG A 103 -8.52 13.48 1.27
N MET A 104 -8.22 14.64 0.69
CA MET A 104 -8.99 15.85 0.96
C MET A 104 -10.44 15.71 0.47
N ALA A 105 -10.64 15.15 -0.73
CA ALA A 105 -11.97 14.89 -1.26
C ALA A 105 -12.76 13.91 -0.39
N GLN A 106 -12.16 12.84 0.14
CA GLN A 106 -12.85 11.93 1.06
C GLN A 106 -13.37 12.63 2.33
N GLN A 107 -12.64 13.62 2.84
CA GLN A 107 -13.03 14.36 4.04
C GLN A 107 -14.07 15.46 3.78
N MET A 108 -14.04 16.06 2.60
CA MET A 108 -14.75 17.30 2.31
C MET A 108 -15.85 17.17 1.24
N ALA A 109 -15.85 16.12 0.44
CA ALA A 109 -16.85 15.92 -0.59
C ALA A 109 -18.24 15.81 0.04
N GLU A 110 -19.26 16.25 -0.70
CA GLU A 110 -20.66 16.08 -0.29
C GLU A 110 -21.29 14.89 -1.02
N ARG A 111 -20.70 14.47 -2.14
CA ARG A 111 -21.21 13.40 -3.01
C ARG A 111 -20.50 12.08 -2.76
N ALA A 112 -21.29 11.04 -2.55
CA ALA A 112 -20.79 9.68 -2.32
C ALA A 112 -19.98 9.16 -3.51
N GLU A 113 -20.33 9.56 -4.73
CA GLU A 113 -19.61 9.22 -5.96
C GLU A 113 -18.16 9.77 -5.95
N ILE A 114 -17.98 11.00 -5.45
CA ILE A 114 -16.65 11.61 -5.33
C ILE A 114 -15.84 10.97 -4.20
N MET A 115 -16.47 10.65 -3.07
CA MET A 115 -15.80 9.92 -2.00
C MET A 115 -15.34 8.53 -2.45
N ALA A 116 -16.19 7.83 -3.22
CA ALA A 116 -15.88 6.51 -3.76
C ALA A 116 -14.75 6.56 -4.80
N LEU A 117 -14.80 7.49 -5.75
CA LEU A 117 -13.72 7.69 -6.72
C LEU A 117 -12.41 8.05 -6.02
N ALA A 118 -12.46 8.95 -5.04
CA ALA A 118 -11.27 9.34 -4.28
C ALA A 118 -10.66 8.14 -3.52
N GLY A 119 -11.49 7.28 -2.92
CA GLY A 119 -11.01 6.02 -2.33
C GLY A 119 -10.34 5.10 -3.34
N ALA A 120 -10.96 4.91 -4.51
CA ALA A 120 -10.40 4.08 -5.57
C ALA A 120 -9.05 4.62 -6.10
N ILE A 121 -8.92 5.93 -6.24
CA ILE A 121 -7.66 6.58 -6.65
C ILE A 121 -6.58 6.35 -5.59
N ILE A 122 -6.89 6.49 -4.30
CA ILE A 122 -5.92 6.25 -3.22
C ILE A 122 -5.44 4.80 -3.27
N ASP A 123 -6.36 3.84 -3.27
CA ASP A 123 -6.01 2.41 -3.24
C ASP A 123 -5.17 2.01 -4.46
N ALA A 124 -5.56 2.45 -5.66
CA ALA A 124 -4.84 2.13 -6.89
C ALA A 124 -3.45 2.78 -6.92
N GLN A 125 -3.36 4.07 -6.62
CA GLN A 125 -2.08 4.79 -6.73
C GLN A 125 -1.11 4.47 -5.59
N GLU A 126 -1.59 4.10 -4.40
CA GLU A 126 -0.72 3.56 -3.35
C GLU A 126 -0.10 2.22 -3.79
N ALA A 127 -0.89 1.33 -4.40
CA ALA A 127 -0.37 0.06 -4.94
C ALA A 127 0.62 0.27 -6.10
N GLU A 128 0.35 1.24 -6.98
CA GLU A 128 1.26 1.60 -8.07
C GLU A 128 2.58 2.21 -7.54
N ILE A 129 2.52 3.07 -6.52
CA ILE A 129 3.72 3.60 -5.85
C ILE A 129 4.55 2.47 -5.24
N GLU A 130 3.94 1.54 -4.51
CA GLU A 130 4.65 0.38 -3.93
C GLU A 130 5.37 -0.42 -5.03
N GLN A 131 4.69 -0.67 -6.16
CA GLN A 131 5.28 -1.40 -7.27
C GLN A 131 6.43 -0.63 -7.94
N MET A 132 6.26 0.68 -8.15
CA MET A 132 7.29 1.56 -8.74
C MET A 132 8.52 1.68 -7.83
N GLN A 133 8.33 1.74 -6.51
CA GLN A 133 9.42 1.74 -5.53
C GLN A 133 10.18 0.40 -5.56
N SER A 134 9.45 -0.72 -5.61
CA SER A 134 10.07 -2.05 -5.77
C SER A 134 10.94 -2.12 -7.01
N TRP A 135 10.46 -1.58 -8.14
CA TRP A 135 11.24 -1.53 -9.38
C TRP A 135 12.42 -0.57 -9.33
N LEU A 136 12.30 0.57 -8.66
CA LEU A 136 13.45 1.46 -8.45
C LEU A 136 14.56 0.74 -7.69
N ASP A 137 14.20 0.00 -6.64
CA ASP A 137 15.17 -0.79 -5.88
C ASP A 137 15.76 -1.90 -6.77
N GLU A 138 14.91 -2.78 -7.33
CA GLU A 138 15.32 -3.94 -8.14
C GLU A 138 16.16 -3.55 -9.38
N TRP A 139 15.79 -2.48 -10.10
CA TRP A 139 16.44 -2.10 -11.36
C TRP A 139 17.65 -1.18 -11.14
N SER A 140 17.75 -0.50 -9.99
CA SER A 140 18.98 0.18 -9.59
C SER A 140 20.14 -0.80 -9.35
N ASP A 141 19.82 -2.04 -9.02
CA ASP A 141 20.77 -3.11 -8.77
C ASP A 141 21.31 -3.75 -10.05
N GLU A 142 20.46 -3.84 -11.07
CA GLU A 142 20.84 -4.37 -12.38
C GLU A 142 21.73 -3.39 -13.18
N SER A 143 21.58 -2.09 -12.92
CA SER A 143 22.33 -1.02 -13.59
C SER A 143 23.61 -0.58 -12.85
N SER A 144 23.84 -1.04 -11.62
CA SER A 144 24.98 -0.61 -10.80
C SER A 144 26.04 -1.70 -10.60
N THR A 145 27.32 -1.31 -10.63
CA THR A 145 28.41 -2.16 -10.12
C THR A 145 28.48 -2.14 -8.58
N SER A 146 27.61 -1.39 -7.92
CA SER A 146 27.49 -1.30 -6.47
C SER A 146 26.51 -2.34 -5.96
N SER A 147 26.64 -2.71 -4.68
CA SER A 147 25.72 -3.65 -4.07
C SER A 147 24.35 -2.98 -3.86
N PRO A 148 23.24 -3.72 -4.07
CA PRO A 148 21.88 -3.30 -3.70
C PRO A 148 21.71 -2.82 -2.26
N TYR A 149 22.57 -3.35 -1.39
CA TYR A 149 22.52 -3.09 0.05
C TYR A 149 23.40 -1.91 0.45
N ALA A 150 23.92 -1.13 -0.50
CA ALA A 150 24.82 -0.01 -0.22
C ALA A 150 24.15 1.02 0.70
N SER A 151 22.86 1.32 0.48
CA SER A 151 22.06 2.22 1.34
C SER A 151 21.82 1.65 2.75
N GLN A 152 21.82 0.33 2.91
CA GLN A 152 21.60 -0.34 4.19
C GLN A 152 22.84 -0.35 5.10
N VAL A 153 24.03 0.00 4.58
CA VAL A 153 25.25 0.12 5.39
C VAL A 153 25.12 1.20 6.46
N ASP A 154 24.34 2.25 6.16
CA ASP A 154 24.07 3.39 7.03
C ASP A 154 22.79 3.22 7.87
N SER A 155 22.05 2.12 7.69
CA SER A 155 20.89 1.78 8.53
C SER A 155 21.34 1.54 9.99
N PRO A 156 20.54 1.97 11.00
CA PRO A 156 20.80 1.65 12.40
C PRO A 156 20.79 0.13 12.69
N VAL A 157 20.23 -0.66 11.78
CA VAL A 157 20.26 -2.12 11.77
C VAL A 157 20.68 -2.60 10.37
N ARG A 158 21.97 -2.84 10.15
CA ARG A 158 22.42 -3.35 8.84
C ARG A 158 21.77 -4.70 8.56
N GLY A 159 21.23 -4.84 7.35
CA GLY A 159 20.40 -5.99 6.95
C GLY A 159 18.91 -5.68 6.91
N LEU A 160 18.48 -4.53 7.45
CA LEU A 160 17.13 -3.99 7.31
C LEU A 160 17.18 -2.55 6.79
N SER A 161 16.20 -2.17 5.99
CA SER A 161 15.92 -0.77 5.63
C SER A 161 15.42 0.03 6.85
N ALA A 162 15.51 1.35 6.77
CA ALA A 162 14.96 2.22 7.82
C ALA A 162 13.45 2.04 7.99
N GLN A 163 12.71 1.83 6.90
CA GLN A 163 11.27 1.63 6.93
C GLN A 163 10.91 0.31 7.62
N GLU A 164 11.62 -0.78 7.35
CA GLU A 164 11.39 -2.07 8.02
C GLU A 164 11.64 -1.97 9.54
N VAL A 165 12.68 -1.24 9.95
CA VAL A 165 12.94 -0.96 11.37
C VAL A 165 11.77 -0.19 11.99
N ASP A 166 11.31 0.87 11.34
CA ASP A 166 10.18 1.67 11.82
C ASP A 166 8.88 0.86 11.86
N ASP A 167 8.63 0.00 10.89
CA ASP A 167 7.46 -0.89 10.83
C ASP A 167 7.45 -1.89 11.98
N LEU A 168 8.60 -2.54 12.24
CA LEU A 168 8.78 -3.46 13.36
C LEU A 168 8.53 -2.74 14.69
N LEU A 169 9.16 -1.59 14.90
CA LEU A 169 9.02 -0.83 16.15
C LEU A 169 7.60 -0.29 16.35
N ALA A 170 6.88 0.04 15.27
CA ALA A 170 5.49 0.47 15.33
C ALA A 170 4.49 -0.70 15.45
N GLY A 171 4.92 -1.94 15.22
CA GLY A 171 4.07 -3.13 15.19
C GLY A 171 3.14 -3.18 13.97
N ARG A 172 3.59 -2.63 12.83
CA ARG A 172 2.80 -2.59 11.59
C ARG A 172 2.74 -3.96 10.92
N GLY A 173 1.63 -4.19 10.21
CA GLY A 173 1.25 -5.50 9.70
C GLY A 173 2.15 -6.08 8.61
N MET A 174 2.96 -5.29 7.89
CA MET A 174 3.93 -5.72 6.86
C MET A 174 3.45 -6.90 5.97
N GLY A 175 2.16 -6.96 5.63
CA GLY A 175 1.56 -8.08 4.90
C GLY A 175 1.40 -9.42 5.66
N TYR A 176 1.80 -9.53 6.93
CA TYR A 176 1.65 -10.75 7.75
C TYR A 176 0.22 -11.29 7.81
N ALA A 177 -0.76 -10.39 7.80
CA ALA A 177 -2.17 -10.73 7.84
C ALA A 177 -2.83 -10.95 6.47
N ARG A 178 -2.09 -10.73 5.36
CA ARG A 178 -2.66 -10.74 4.00
C ARG A 178 -3.41 -12.04 3.69
N MET A 179 -2.91 -13.17 4.17
CA MET A 179 -3.57 -14.47 4.01
C MET A 179 -4.96 -14.52 4.66
N ALA A 180 -5.14 -13.86 5.82
CA ALA A 180 -6.43 -13.79 6.48
C ALA A 180 -7.40 -12.89 5.69
N GLU A 181 -6.97 -11.68 5.32
CA GLU A 181 -7.81 -10.73 4.58
C GLU A 181 -8.32 -11.30 3.26
N LEU A 182 -7.42 -11.88 2.46
CA LEU A 182 -7.77 -12.49 1.17
C LEU A 182 -8.68 -13.73 1.29
N ASN A 183 -8.88 -14.26 2.50
CA ASN A 183 -9.73 -15.42 2.76
C ASN A 183 -10.96 -15.08 3.63
N ASN A 184 -11.42 -13.82 3.60
CA ASN A 184 -12.62 -13.33 4.29
C ASN A 184 -12.49 -13.33 5.82
N TYR A 185 -11.30 -13.06 6.36
CA TYR A 185 -11.09 -12.80 7.78
C TYR A 185 -10.76 -11.31 7.96
N PRO A 186 -11.75 -10.46 8.29
CA PRO A 186 -11.56 -9.01 8.37
C PRO A 186 -10.51 -8.59 9.40
N GLY A 187 -9.75 -7.55 9.06
CA GLY A 187 -8.72 -6.98 9.93
C GLY A 187 -9.27 -5.94 10.91
N PRO A 188 -8.81 -5.93 12.17
CA PRO A 188 -9.31 -5.04 13.20
C PRO A 188 -9.19 -3.54 12.86
N LEU A 189 -8.09 -3.11 12.25
CA LEU A 189 -7.86 -1.70 11.91
C LEU A 189 -8.92 -1.19 10.93
N HIS A 190 -9.03 -1.85 9.77
CA HIS A 190 -10.02 -1.52 8.75
C HIS A 190 -11.47 -1.62 9.24
N LEU A 191 -11.78 -2.54 10.16
CA LEU A 191 -13.13 -2.59 10.77
C LEU A 191 -13.43 -1.37 11.64
N LEU A 192 -12.43 -0.85 12.36
CA LEU A 192 -12.58 0.35 13.17
C LEU A 192 -12.66 1.61 12.32
N GLU A 193 -11.95 1.65 11.19
CA GLU A 193 -12.04 2.71 10.18
C GLU A 193 -13.41 2.73 9.51
N LEU A 194 -13.92 1.57 9.09
CA LEU A 194 -15.21 1.39 8.40
C LEU A 194 -16.39 1.17 9.36
N GLN A 195 -16.25 1.52 10.64
CA GLN A 195 -17.23 1.14 11.67
C GLN A 195 -18.62 1.72 11.41
N GLN A 196 -18.72 2.87 10.75
CA GLN A 196 -19.99 3.53 10.44
C GLN A 196 -20.66 2.85 9.26
N GLU A 197 -19.91 2.58 8.20
CA GLU A 197 -20.33 1.90 6.97
C GLU A 197 -20.80 0.47 7.27
N LEU A 198 -20.12 -0.21 8.18
CA LEU A 198 -20.43 -1.56 8.62
C LEU A 198 -21.51 -1.62 9.71
N ASN A 199 -21.99 -0.47 10.19
CA ASN A 199 -22.94 -0.35 11.29
C ASN A 199 -22.53 -1.18 12.52
N LEU A 200 -21.25 -1.10 12.91
CA LEU A 200 -20.75 -1.86 14.07
C LEU A 200 -21.41 -1.36 15.35
N SER A 201 -21.82 -2.28 16.21
CA SER A 201 -22.36 -1.93 17.53
C SER A 201 -21.25 -1.39 18.43
N SER A 202 -21.61 -0.60 19.46
CA SER A 202 -20.64 -0.11 20.45
C SER A 202 -19.90 -1.27 21.16
N GLU A 203 -20.56 -2.41 21.34
CA GLU A 203 -19.96 -3.62 21.91
C GLU A 203 -18.94 -4.25 20.97
N GLN A 204 -19.25 -4.34 19.67
CA GLN A 204 -18.32 -4.80 18.64
C GLN A 204 -17.09 -3.90 18.56
N VAL A 205 -17.29 -2.58 18.46
CA VAL A 205 -16.20 -1.60 18.41
C VAL A 205 -15.29 -1.71 19.63
N THR A 206 -15.88 -1.84 20.83
CA THR A 206 -15.11 -2.00 22.08
C THR A 206 -14.28 -3.29 22.07
N ALA A 207 -14.87 -4.42 21.67
CA ALA A 207 -14.18 -5.70 21.62
C ALA A 207 -13.06 -5.72 20.56
N ILE A 208 -13.33 -5.19 19.36
CA ILE A 208 -12.35 -5.09 18.27
C ILE A 208 -11.19 -4.16 18.67
N SER A 209 -11.48 -3.01 19.29
CA SER A 209 -10.47 -2.07 19.79
C SER A 209 -9.56 -2.72 20.83
N ALA A 210 -10.12 -3.53 21.74
CA ALA A 210 -9.33 -4.24 22.75
C ALA A 210 -8.39 -5.28 22.11
N LEU A 211 -8.89 -6.08 21.15
CA LEU A 211 -8.09 -7.05 20.41
C LEU A 211 -7.00 -6.36 19.57
N PHE A 212 -7.31 -5.22 18.94
CA PHE A 212 -6.34 -4.43 18.19
C PHE A 212 -5.22 -3.91 19.09
N ALA A 213 -5.56 -3.31 20.23
CA ALA A 213 -4.58 -2.77 21.17
C ALA A 213 -3.67 -3.87 21.73
N GLU A 214 -4.23 -5.04 22.07
CA GLU A 214 -3.45 -6.19 22.51
C GLU A 214 -2.50 -6.70 21.42
N MET A 215 -3.00 -6.86 20.18
CA MET A 215 -2.18 -7.24 19.03
C MET A 215 -1.04 -6.24 18.81
N GLN A 216 -1.33 -4.95 18.83
CA GLN A 216 -0.34 -3.90 18.59
C GLN A 216 0.76 -3.90 19.65
N ALA A 217 0.39 -4.04 20.93
CA ALA A 217 1.36 -4.15 22.02
C ALA A 217 2.27 -5.38 21.88
N GLN A 218 1.71 -6.54 21.49
CA GLN A 218 2.49 -7.75 21.24
C GLN A 218 3.41 -7.61 20.02
N ALA A 219 2.91 -7.03 18.92
CA ALA A 219 3.68 -6.80 17.70
C ALA A 219 4.86 -5.86 17.94
N GLN A 220 4.65 -4.75 18.67
CA GLN A 220 5.71 -3.82 19.05
C GLN A 220 6.78 -4.47 19.94
N HIS A 221 6.35 -5.30 20.89
CA HIS A 221 7.28 -6.04 21.75
C HIS A 221 8.18 -6.99 20.93
N LEU A 222 7.58 -7.78 20.04
CA LEU A 222 8.30 -8.68 19.14
C LEU A 222 9.20 -7.91 18.17
N GLY A 223 8.72 -6.80 17.60
CA GLY A 223 9.50 -5.95 16.71
C GLY A 223 10.76 -5.40 17.38
N GLN A 224 10.68 -4.97 18.63
CA GLN A 224 11.85 -4.55 19.41
C GLN A 224 12.84 -5.70 19.64
N GLN A 225 12.35 -6.93 19.86
CA GLN A 225 13.19 -8.11 20.01
C GLN A 225 13.89 -8.47 18.69
N ILE A 226 13.17 -8.42 17.56
CA ILE A 226 13.72 -8.65 16.22
C ILE A 226 14.83 -7.64 15.92
N VAL A 227 14.55 -6.34 16.09
CA VAL A 227 15.54 -5.27 15.89
C VAL A 227 16.79 -5.50 16.74
N THR A 228 16.62 -5.89 18.00
CA THR A 228 17.75 -6.17 18.90
C THR A 228 18.57 -7.37 18.42
N GLN A 229 17.89 -8.44 17.98
CA GLN A 229 18.54 -9.65 17.51
C GLN A 229 19.28 -9.43 16.18
N GLU A 230 18.72 -8.65 15.26
CA GLU A 230 19.37 -8.24 14.02
C GLU A 230 20.61 -7.37 14.29
N GLN A 231 20.54 -6.45 15.25
CA GLN A 231 21.71 -5.67 15.68
C GLN A 231 22.82 -6.55 16.24
N MET A 232 22.49 -7.58 17.01
CA MET A 232 23.46 -8.54 17.54
C MET A 232 24.12 -9.35 16.43
N LEU A 233 23.33 -9.86 15.49
CA LEU A 233 23.83 -10.64 14.34
C LEU A 233 24.74 -9.77 13.47
N SER A 234 24.29 -8.56 13.15
CA SER A 234 25.06 -7.55 12.41
C SER A 234 26.39 -7.22 13.09
N ALA A 235 26.40 -7.02 14.41
CA ALA A 235 27.61 -6.76 15.17
C ALA A 235 28.58 -7.97 15.19
N ALA A 236 28.04 -9.19 15.25
CA ALA A 236 28.86 -10.41 15.24
C ALA A 236 29.58 -10.59 13.88
N PHE A 237 28.89 -10.32 12.77
CA PHE A 237 29.50 -10.28 11.43
C PHE A 237 30.52 -9.14 11.32
N ALA A 238 30.16 -7.92 11.72
CA ALA A 238 31.01 -6.75 11.60
C ALA A 238 32.35 -6.89 12.35
N ASN A 239 32.35 -7.60 13.49
CA ASN A 239 33.53 -7.83 14.31
C ASN A 239 34.27 -9.12 13.95
N GLY A 240 33.79 -9.90 12.97
CA GLY A 240 34.36 -11.21 12.61
C GLY A 240 34.28 -12.25 13.74
N ALA A 241 33.32 -12.09 14.66
CA ALA A 241 33.17 -12.92 15.85
C ALA A 241 32.14 -14.05 15.67
N ILE A 242 31.38 -14.05 14.57
CA ILE A 242 30.33 -15.05 14.30
C ILE A 242 30.95 -16.42 13.98
N SER A 243 30.58 -17.46 14.74
CA SER A 243 30.84 -18.85 14.39
C SER A 243 29.65 -19.49 13.67
N GLU A 244 29.84 -20.66 13.06
CA GLU A 244 28.74 -21.41 12.40
C GLU A 244 27.61 -21.76 13.38
N ALA A 245 27.96 -22.13 14.62
CA ALA A 245 26.98 -22.42 15.67
C ALA A 245 26.22 -21.15 16.12
N ASP A 246 26.94 -20.02 16.30
CA ASP A 246 26.31 -18.75 16.67
C ASP A 246 25.38 -18.24 15.55
N LEU A 247 25.75 -18.45 14.29
CA LEU A 247 24.93 -18.10 13.14
C LEU A 247 23.62 -18.90 13.15
N GLU A 248 23.71 -20.22 13.30
CA GLU A 248 22.53 -21.09 13.34
C GLU A 248 21.60 -20.71 14.51
N GLU A 249 22.14 -20.50 15.71
CA GLU A 249 21.36 -20.10 16.88
C GLU A 249 20.63 -18.76 16.65
N GLN A 250 21.35 -17.73 16.20
CA GLN A 250 20.77 -16.38 16.03
C GLN A 250 19.74 -16.33 14.91
N VAL A 251 19.98 -17.01 13.78
CA VAL A 251 19.03 -17.07 12.66
C VAL A 251 17.77 -17.85 13.04
N MET A 252 17.92 -18.96 13.79
CA MET A 252 16.76 -19.71 14.27
C MET A 252 15.94 -18.92 15.29
N ALA A 253 16.59 -18.12 16.15
CA ALA A 253 15.90 -17.20 17.05
C ALA A 253 15.12 -16.12 16.29
N LEU A 254 15.70 -15.53 15.24
CA LEU A 254 15.00 -14.59 14.36
C LEU A 254 13.79 -15.23 13.69
N ALA A 255 13.96 -16.44 13.13
CA ALA A 255 12.88 -17.17 12.48
C ALA A 255 11.70 -17.43 13.43
N ASP A 256 11.98 -17.77 14.70
CA ASP A 256 10.96 -17.92 15.72
C ASP A 256 10.23 -16.60 16.02
N LEU A 257 10.96 -15.50 16.20
CA LEU A 257 10.38 -14.17 16.44
C LEU A 257 9.48 -13.71 15.27
N TYR A 258 9.95 -13.82 14.04
CA TYR A 258 9.16 -13.50 12.85
C TYR A 258 7.93 -14.40 12.71
N GLY A 259 8.07 -15.70 13.04
CA GLY A 259 6.96 -16.64 13.10
C GLY A 259 5.91 -16.22 14.13
N GLN A 260 6.34 -15.82 15.33
CA GLN A 260 5.45 -15.31 16.38
C GLN A 260 4.74 -14.02 15.95
N LEU A 261 5.46 -13.07 15.33
CA LEU A 261 4.88 -11.82 14.82
C LEU A 261 3.77 -12.10 13.80
N ARG A 262 4.01 -13.03 12.87
CA ARG A 262 2.99 -13.47 11.91
C ARG A 262 1.78 -14.10 12.60
N VAL A 263 2.01 -14.92 13.63
CA VAL A 263 0.93 -15.52 14.43
C VAL A 263 0.09 -14.46 15.13
N VAL A 264 0.71 -13.43 15.71
CA VAL A 264 0.00 -12.31 16.37
C VAL A 264 -0.98 -11.65 15.40
N HIS A 265 -0.53 -11.29 14.19
CA HIS A 265 -1.39 -10.68 13.19
C HIS A 265 -2.52 -11.60 12.72
N LEU A 266 -2.21 -12.84 12.31
CA LEU A 266 -3.23 -13.79 11.82
C LEU A 266 -4.24 -14.18 12.90
N ARG A 267 -3.78 -14.36 14.15
CA ARG A 267 -4.65 -14.69 15.27
C ARG A 267 -5.67 -13.59 15.54
N THR A 268 -5.28 -12.33 15.44
CA THR A 268 -6.22 -11.23 15.69
C THR A 268 -7.35 -11.21 14.67
N HIS A 269 -7.06 -11.45 13.39
CA HIS A 269 -8.11 -11.61 12.36
C HIS A 269 -9.04 -12.78 12.69
N LEU A 270 -8.48 -13.92 13.12
CA LEU A 270 -9.25 -15.09 13.54
C LEU A 270 -10.18 -14.79 14.74
N LEU A 271 -9.72 -13.99 15.71
CA LEU A 271 -10.48 -13.64 16.92
C LEU A 271 -11.54 -12.57 16.66
N VAL A 272 -11.30 -11.66 15.72
CA VAL A 272 -12.23 -10.57 15.38
C VAL A 272 -13.38 -11.07 14.50
N THR A 273 -13.11 -11.98 13.57
CA THR A 273 -14.11 -12.53 12.64
C THR A 273 -15.43 -12.99 13.33
N PRO A 274 -15.41 -13.78 14.42
CA PRO A 274 -16.65 -14.21 15.08
C PRO A 274 -17.40 -13.09 15.82
N LEU A 275 -16.84 -11.87 15.92
CA LEU A 275 -17.53 -10.71 16.47
C LEU A 275 -18.50 -10.08 15.46
N LEU A 276 -18.41 -10.44 14.18
CA LEU A 276 -19.16 -9.84 13.07
C LEU A 276 -20.30 -10.75 12.60
N THR A 277 -21.33 -10.16 12.00
CA THR A 277 -22.34 -10.91 11.25
C THR A 277 -21.83 -11.27 9.85
N GLU A 278 -22.45 -12.26 9.20
CA GLU A 278 -22.13 -12.61 7.81
C GLU A 278 -22.37 -11.42 6.85
N GLU A 279 -23.41 -10.63 7.11
CA GLU A 279 -23.71 -9.39 6.37
C GLU A 279 -22.59 -8.35 6.53
N GLN A 280 -22.06 -8.17 7.74
CA GLN A 280 -20.94 -7.27 8.00
C GLN A 280 -19.64 -7.73 7.33
N ILE A 281 -19.37 -9.04 7.31
CA ILE A 281 -18.20 -9.60 6.62
C ILE A 281 -18.31 -9.38 5.11
N ASN A 282 -19.49 -9.60 4.53
CA ASN A 282 -19.72 -9.37 3.10
C ASN A 282 -19.60 -7.88 2.74
N ALA A 283 -20.19 -6.99 3.53
CA ALA A 283 -20.08 -5.55 3.35
C ALA A 283 -18.62 -5.09 3.47
N TYR A 284 -17.87 -5.62 4.44
CA TYR A 284 -16.44 -5.37 4.58
C TYR A 284 -15.66 -5.78 3.33
N ASN A 285 -15.92 -6.98 2.81
CA ASN A 285 -15.26 -7.46 1.60
C ASN A 285 -15.61 -6.61 0.36
N GLU A 286 -16.84 -6.11 0.27
CA GLU A 286 -17.23 -5.18 -0.80
C GLU A 286 -16.50 -3.85 -0.69
N LEU A 287 -16.47 -3.24 0.49
CA LEU A 287 -15.77 -1.99 0.76
C LEU A 287 -14.25 -2.10 0.52
N ARG A 288 -13.67 -3.28 0.73
CA ARG A 288 -12.25 -3.57 0.50
C ARG A 288 -11.94 -4.08 -0.91
N GLY A 289 -12.92 -4.16 -1.82
CA GLY A 289 -12.70 -4.63 -3.19
C GLY A 289 -12.41 -6.13 -3.33
N TYR A 290 -12.74 -6.94 -2.32
CA TYR A 290 -12.56 -8.40 -2.32
C TYR A 290 -13.76 -9.16 -2.91
N SER A 291 -14.90 -8.50 -3.14
CA SER A 291 -16.10 -9.10 -3.73
C SER A 291 -15.88 -9.51 -5.20
N GLY A 292 -16.16 -10.77 -5.52
CA GLY A 292 -16.04 -11.33 -6.88
C GLY A 292 -14.99 -12.43 -7.06
N ARG A 293 -14.09 -12.65 -6.10
CA ARG A 293 -13.17 -13.80 -6.10
C ARG A 293 -13.83 -14.97 -5.36
N ALA A 294 -14.40 -15.91 -6.12
CA ALA A 294 -15.05 -17.09 -5.58
C ALA A 294 -14.16 -17.82 -4.57
N LYS A 295 -14.75 -18.28 -3.45
CA LYS A 295 -14.12 -19.30 -2.59
C LYS A 295 -13.64 -20.46 -3.48
N PRO A 296 -12.40 -20.97 -3.32
CA PRO A 296 -12.10 -22.30 -3.82
C PRO A 296 -13.14 -23.22 -3.17
N ALA A 297 -13.96 -23.87 -3.99
CA ALA A 297 -14.90 -24.85 -3.48
C ALA A 297 -14.10 -25.89 -2.70
N HIS A 298 -14.23 -25.91 -1.37
CA HIS A 298 -13.86 -27.08 -0.59
C HIS A 298 -14.81 -28.19 -1.00
N GLY A 299 -14.41 -28.92 -2.05
CA GLY A 299 -14.97 -30.22 -2.41
C GLY A 299 -14.66 -31.19 -1.28
N HIS A 300 -15.48 -31.16 -0.25
CA HIS A 300 -15.64 -32.28 0.66
C HIS A 300 -16.46 -33.35 -0.07
N ASP A 301 -15.83 -34.05 -1.01
CA ASP A 301 -16.38 -35.30 -1.52
C ASP A 301 -16.03 -36.41 -0.52
N MET A 302 -16.88 -36.51 0.50
CA MET A 302 -17.02 -37.72 1.29
C MET A 302 -17.72 -38.76 0.43
N HIS A 303 -16.94 -39.58 -0.28
CA HIS A 303 -17.40 -40.85 -0.82
C HIS A 303 -16.67 -42.02 -0.15
N HIS A 304 -17.43 -42.65 0.75
CA HIS A 304 -17.41 -44.06 1.19
C HIS A 304 -16.10 -44.73 1.63
#